data_AF-A0A843WXS5-F1
#
_entry.id   AF-A0A843WXS5-F1
#
_cell.length_a   1.000
_cell.length_b   1.000
_cell.length_c   1.000
_cell.angle_alpha   90.00
_cell.angle_beta   90.00
_cell.angle_gamma   90.00
#
_symmetry.space_group_name_H-M   'P 1'
#
loop_
_entity.id
_entity.type
_entity.pdbx_description
1 polymer ?
#
loop_
_entity_poly.entity_id
_entity_poly.type
_entity_poly.pdbx_seq_one_letter_code
_entity_poly.pdbx_strand_id
1 'polypeptide(L)' 'WSGEVRNIIYSADGKSVSVVYRVTLYGTDAEIYRESTGTAAVDDTSYGDPVQKAEAMAFRRACARLGLGLHLYHEDMA' A
#
# COMPACT_ATOMS: atom_id res chain seq x y z
N TRP A 1 11.17 -4.43 -10.98
CA TRP A 1 10.13 -3.49 -10.50
C TRP A 1 10.73 -2.63 -9.41
N SER A 2 10.13 -1.47 -9.13
CA SER A 2 10.49 -0.61 -8.00
C SER A 2 9.24 -0.21 -7.22
N GLY A 3 9.44 0.18 -5.97
CA GLY A 3 8.40 0.71 -5.11
C GLY A 3 8.90 1.93 -4.36
N GLU A 4 8.02 2.90 -4.15
CA GLU A 4 8.35 4.15 -3.46
C GLU A 4 7.15 4.73 -2.72
N VAL A 5 7.41 5.30 -1.55
CA VAL A 5 6.44 6.12 -0.82
C VAL A 5 6.32 7.47 -1.52
N ARG A 6 5.10 7.83 -1.92
CA ARG A 6 4.79 9.09 -2.60
C ARG A 6 4.34 10.17 -1.63
N ASN A 7 3.67 9.78 -0.53
CA ASN A 7 3.23 10.70 0.50
C ASN A 7 2.99 9.98 1.83
N ILE A 8 3.14 10.70 2.94
CA ILE A 8 2.81 10.28 4.30
C ILE A 8 1.97 11.39 4.93
N ILE A 9 0.75 11.06 5.34
CA ILE A 9 -0.23 12.02 5.85
C ILE A 9 -0.68 11.56 7.24
N TYR A 10 -0.38 12.35 8.27
CA TYR A 10 -0.94 12.15 9.60
C TYR A 10 -2.31 12.82 9.69
N SER A 11 -3.27 12.17 10.35
CA SER A 11 -4.58 12.79 10.61
C SER A 11 -4.43 14.00 11.53
N ALA A 12 -5.35 14.96 11.42
CA ALA A 12 -5.30 16.20 12.21
C ALA A 12 -5.34 15.95 13.73
N ASP A 13 -5.95 14.85 14.16
CA ASP A 13 -6.02 14.40 15.56
C ASP A 13 -4.82 13.52 15.97
N GLY A 14 -3.89 13.24 15.06
CA GLY A 14 -2.71 12.41 15.29
C GLY A 14 -2.98 10.93 15.50
N LYS A 15 -4.23 10.46 15.34
CA LYS A 15 -4.62 9.08 15.64
C LYS A 15 -4.34 8.08 14.54
N SER A 16 -4.10 8.54 13.31
CA SER A 16 -3.81 7.67 12.18
C SER A 16 -2.76 8.27 11.25
N VAL A 17 -2.10 7.39 10.51
CA VAL A 17 -1.22 7.75 9.41
C VAL A 17 -1.68 7.04 8.14
N SER A 18 -1.68 7.78 7.04
CA SER A 18 -1.96 7.26 5.70
C SER A 18 -0.73 7.39 4.83
N VAL A 19 -0.38 6.31 4.13
CA VAL A 19 0.75 6.25 3.21
C VAL A 19 0.22 6.03 1.80
N VAL A 20 0.68 6.84 0.85
CA VAL A 20 0.47 6.62 -0.59
C VAL A 20 1.72 5.94 -1.13
N TYR A 21 1.56 4.79 -1.76
CA TYR A 21 2.66 3.99 -2.30
C TYR A 21 2.48 3.75 -3.79
N ARG A 22 3.58 3.88 -4.56
CA ARG A 22 3.63 3.59 -5.99
C ARG A 22 4.44 2.32 -6.24
N VAL A 23 3.89 1.41 -7.04
CA VAL A 23 4.63 0.26 -7.61
C VAL A 23 4.78 0.48 -9.10
N THR A 24 6.01 0.40 -9.60
CA THR A 24 6.34 0.54 -11.03
C THR A 24 6.95 -0.74 -11.57
N LEU A 25 6.36 -1.27 -12.65
CA LEU A 25 6.93 -2.33 -13.46
C LEU A 25 7.60 -1.70 -14.68
N TYR A 26 8.88 -2.02 -14.87
CA TYR A 26 9.63 -1.61 -16.05
C TYR A 26 9.58 -2.75 -17.07
N GLY A 27 8.97 -2.50 -18.21
CA GLY A 27 9.06 -3.34 -19.39
C GLY A 27 10.09 -2.79 -20.37
N THR A 28 10.41 -3.57 -21.41
CA THR A 28 11.32 -3.13 -22.47
C THR A 28 10.76 -1.96 -23.28
N ASP A 29 9.45 -1.96 -23.54
CA ASP A 29 8.79 -0.97 -24.40
C ASP A 29 8.08 0.15 -23.61
N ALA A 30 7.71 -0.12 -22.35
CA ALA A 30 6.97 0.82 -21.53
C ALA A 30 7.16 0.53 -20.04
N GLU A 31 6.96 1.57 -19.23
CA GLU A 31 6.73 1.44 -17.79
C GLU A 31 5.25 1.56 -17.47
N ILE A 32 4.79 0.79 -16.49
CA ILE A 32 3.46 0.91 -15.93
C ILE A 32 3.58 1.02 -14.42
N TYR A 33 2.82 1.95 -13.84
CA TYR A 33 2.71 2.08 -12.40
C TYR A 33 1.27 2.10 -11.92
N ARG A 34 1.09 1.71 -10.67
CA ARG A 34 -0.16 1.87 -9.92
C ARG A 34 0.15 2.41 -8.54
N GLU A 35 -0.73 3.28 -8.06
CA GLU A 35 -0.67 3.82 -6.72
C GLU A 35 -1.85 3.32 -5.90
N SER A 36 -1.63 3.19 -4.60
CA SER A 36 -2.71 2.94 -3.64
C SER A 36 -2.35 3.51 -2.28
N THR A 37 -3.37 3.63 -1.43
CA THR A 37 -3.24 4.11 -0.06
C THR A 37 -3.47 2.99 0.95
N GLY A 38 -2.72 3.04 2.04
CA GLY A 38 -2.95 2.30 3.27
C GLY A 38 -3.02 3.26 4.44
N THR A 39 -3.82 2.92 5.45
CA THR A 39 -4.03 3.74 6.64
C THR A 39 -3.94 2.85 7.86
N ALA A 40 -3.16 3.27 8.85
CA ALA A 40 -2.98 2.57 10.12
C ALA A 40 -3.23 3.52 11.29
N ALA A 41 -3.76 2.98 12.38
CA ALA A 41 -3.88 3.73 13.63
C ALA A 41 -2.50 3.85 14.29
N VAL A 42 -2.23 5.00 14.92
CA VAL A 42 -0.93 5.28 15.56
C VAL A 42 -0.77 4.53 16.87
N ASP A 43 -1.88 4.21 17.54
CA ASP A 43 -1.94 3.47 18.80
C ASP A 43 -1.90 1.94 18.63
N ASP A 44 -2.00 1.44 17.40
CA ASP A 44 -1.84 0.02 17.13
C ASP A 44 -0.36 -0.37 17.26
N THR A 45 0.00 -0.96 18.40
CA THR A 45 1.37 -1.38 18.74
C THR A 45 1.72 -2.80 18.29
N SER A 46 0.89 -3.46 17.48
CA SER A 46 1.05 -4.89 17.17
C SER A 46 2.42 -5.25 16.57
N TYR A 47 2.68 -4.92 15.30
CA TYR A 47 3.92 -5.28 14.60
C TYR A 47 4.37 -4.17 13.65
N GLY A 48 5.57 -3.63 13.87
CA GLY A 48 6.11 -2.49 13.12
C GLY A 48 5.50 -1.16 13.53
N ASP A 49 6.09 -0.06 13.06
CA ASP A 49 5.54 1.27 13.29
C ASP A 49 4.29 1.53 12.40
N PRO A 50 3.44 2.51 12.76
CA PRO A 50 2.22 2.80 11.99
C PRO A 50 2.48 3.15 10.51
N VAL A 51 3.62 3.75 10.19
CA VAL A 51 4.00 4.09 8.81
C VAL A 51 4.32 2.80 8.03
N GLN A 52 5.13 1.90 8.60
CA GLN A 52 5.44 0.60 8.01
C GLN A 52 4.18 -0.23 7.74
N LYS A 53 3.21 -0.21 8.66
CA LYS A 53 1.91 -0.88 8.48
C LYS A 53 1.11 -0.28 7.32
N ALA A 54 0.96 1.05 7.33
CA ALA A 54 0.25 1.77 6.27
C ALA A 54 0.93 1.58 4.90
N GLU A 55 2.26 1.58 4.87
CA GLU A 55 3.06 1.30 3.68
C GLU A 55 2.84 -0.12 3.16
N ALA A 56 2.94 -1.14 4.01
CA ALA A 56 2.69 -2.53 3.63
C ALA A 56 1.27 -2.72 3.06
N MET A 57 0.27 -2.06 3.67
CA MET A 57 -1.11 -2.04 3.17
C MET A 57 -1.24 -1.36 1.81
N ALA A 58 -0.58 -0.22 1.62
CA ALA A 58 -0.57 0.53 0.36
C ALA A 58 0.10 -0.28 -0.76
N PHE A 59 1.27 -0.88 -0.47
CA PHE A 59 2.04 -1.72 -1.38
C PHE A 59 1.22 -2.89 -1.91
N ARG A 60 0.64 -3.72 -1.01
CA ARG A 60 -0.16 -4.88 -1.43
C ARG A 60 -1.37 -4.50 -2.28
N ARG A 61 -1.98 -3.34 -2.03
CA ARG A 61 -3.11 -2.83 -2.82
C ARG A 61 -2.65 -2.27 -4.17
N ALA A 62 -1.50 -1.60 -4.24
CA ALA A 62 -0.90 -1.15 -5.49
C ALA A 62 -0.53 -2.34 -6.39
N CYS A 63 0.02 -3.42 -5.83
CA CYS A 63 0.26 -4.69 -6.53
C CYS A 63 -1.05 -5.33 -7.04
N ALA A 64 -2.10 -5.34 -6.22
CA ALA A 64 -3.41 -5.86 -6.63
C ALA A 64 -4.00 -5.10 -7.84
N ARG A 65 -3.77 -3.78 -7.92
CA ARG A 65 -4.18 -2.96 -9.08
C ARG A 65 -3.41 -3.27 -10.37
N LEU A 66 -2.28 -3.98 -10.28
CA LEU A 66 -1.55 -4.55 -11.42
C LEU A 66 -2.00 -5.99 -11.73
N GLY A 67 -2.96 -6.54 -10.98
CA GLY A 67 -3.43 -7.92 -11.12
C GLY A 67 -2.65 -8.95 -10.29
N LEU A 68 -1.65 -8.52 -9.51
CA LEU A 68 -0.83 -9.42 -8.70
C LEU A 68 -1.51 -9.77 -7.38
N GLY A 69 -1.60 -11.05 -7.05
CA GLY A 69 -2.15 -11.51 -5.75
C GLY A 69 -3.65 -11.20 -5.56
N LEU A 70 -4.39 -10.90 -6.64
CA LEU A 70 -5.82 -10.57 -6.56
C LEU A 70 -6.65 -11.71 -5.95
N HIS A 71 -6.23 -12.96 -6.17
CA HIS A 71 -6.86 -14.15 -5.56
C HIS A 71 -6.81 -14.15 -4.02
N LEU A 72 -5.88 -13.42 -3.40
CA LEU A 72 -5.79 -13.29 -1.93
C LEU A 72 -6.84 -12.33 -1.35
N TYR A 73 -7.53 -11.56 -2.20
CA TYR A 73 -8.59 -10.62 -1.79
C TYR A 73 -10.00 -11.15 -2.03
N HIS A 74 -10.13 -12.29 -2.71
CA HIS A 74 -11.38 -13.00 -2.80
C HIS A 74 -11.35 -14.05 -1.68
N GLU A 75 -12.17 -13.85 -0.65
CA GLU A 75 -12.60 -14.99 0.16
C GLU A 75 -13.35 -15.93 -0.80
N ASP A 76 -13.07 -17.25 -0.73
CA ASP A 76 -13.79 -18.24 -1.54
C ASP A 76 -15.28 -17.93 -1.46
N MET A 77 -15.87 -17.43 -2.56
CA MET A 77 -17.32 -17.32 -2.67
C MET A 77 -17.85 -18.74 -2.88
N ALA A 78 -17.80 -19.55 -1.82
CA ALA A 78 -18.37 -20.88 -1.71
C ALA A 78 -19.62 -20.82 -0.83
#